data_AF-A0A370GWJ5-F1
#
_entry.id   AF-A0A370GWJ5-F1
#
_cell.length_a   1.000
_cell.length_b   1.000
_cell.length_c   1.000
_cell.angle_alpha   90.00
_cell.angle_beta   90.00
_cell.angle_gamma   90.00
#
_symmetry.space_group_name_H-M   'P 1'
#
loop_
_entity.id
_entity.type
_entity.pdbx_description
1 polymer ?
#
loop_
_entity_poly.entity_id
_entity_poly.type
_entity_poly.pdbx_seq_one_letter_code
_entity_poly.pdbx_strand_id
1 'polypeptide(L)'
;MRLIVFLLIFILLVITIKFKEKNKSKSFWLKIIVLYFLVIISFNLGSIHIPIGLIVGGLIIYKFSNVNKSFVKLTLIFSLTAYIFAYYVFPPIGINNILYSKNVVENINQFKIINSINIYSEEDPIQKKLRNFYDKETDPSLVMLLAYVLDDKNVSIKNKQWLKYEARQELDLKIAQKIESNNTVYYYLKYNDGTDYLAEFKKENSDFYLKNVIKGKIEFNKPVDQYFWN
;
A
#
# COMPACT_ATOMS: atom_id res chain seq x y z
N MET A 1 2.22 8.76 -1.73
CA MET A 1 2.86 8.80 -3.07
C MET A 1 2.45 10.00 -3.94
N ARG A 2 1.16 10.35 -4.06
CA ARG A 2 0.68 11.47 -4.90
C ARG A 2 1.40 12.81 -4.68
N LEU A 3 1.60 13.21 -3.41
CA LEU A 3 2.28 14.45 -3.06
C LEU A 3 3.75 14.46 -3.51
N ILE A 4 4.43 13.31 -3.47
CA ILE A 4 5.81 13.16 -3.95
C ILE A 4 5.85 13.38 -5.47
N VAL A 5 4.91 12.80 -6.23
CA VAL A 5 4.78 13.01 -7.67
C VAL A 5 4.58 14.50 -7.98
N PHE A 6 3.67 15.17 -7.27
CA PHE A 6 3.47 16.61 -7.41
C PHE A 6 4.74 17.41 -7.12
N LEU A 7 5.49 17.08 -6.07
CA LEU A 7 6.72 17.79 -5.73
C LEU A 7 7.84 17.55 -6.74
N LEU A 8 8.06 16.32 -7.20
CA LEU A 8 9.10 15.99 -8.18
C LEU A 8 8.86 16.71 -9.50
N ILE A 9 7.62 16.69 -9.99
CA ILE A 9 7.26 17.38 -11.24
C ILE A 9 7.30 18.90 -11.06
N PHE A 10 6.98 19.41 -9.86
CA PHE A 10 7.16 20.83 -9.54
C PHE A 10 8.64 21.25 -9.57
N ILE A 11 9.53 20.43 -9.02
CA ILE A 11 10.98 20.69 -9.05
C ILE A 11 11.46 20.74 -10.50
N LEU A 12 11.02 19.80 -11.35
CA LEU A 12 11.35 19.82 -12.78
C LEU A 12 10.85 21.10 -13.46
N LEU A 13 9.62 21.54 -13.18
CA LEU A 13 9.08 22.81 -13.67
C LEU A 13 9.97 24.00 -13.27
N VAL A 14 10.38 24.07 -12.00
CA VAL A 14 11.26 25.15 -11.49
C VAL A 14 12.60 25.14 -12.21
N ILE A 15 13.20 23.95 -12.39
CA ILE A 15 14.46 23.78 -13.12
C ILE A 15 14.30 24.25 -14.57
N THR A 16 13.26 23.80 -15.28
CA THR A 16 12.98 24.19 -16.66
C THR A 16 12.80 25.71 -16.81
N ILE A 17 12.08 26.35 -15.89
CA ILE A 17 11.90 27.81 -15.91
C ILE A 17 13.24 28.52 -15.67
N LYS A 18 14.04 28.08 -14.69
CA LYS A 18 15.35 28.68 -14.39
C LYS A 18 16.34 28.55 -15.55
N PHE A 19 16.32 27.44 -16.29
CA PHE A 19 17.12 27.28 -17.50
C PHE A 19 16.71 28.24 -18.61
N LYS A 20 15.39 28.48 -18.75
CA LYS A 20 14.87 29.39 -19.78
C LYS A 20 15.08 30.87 -19.43
N GLU A 21 15.02 31.23 -18.14
CA GLU A 21 15.24 32.61 -17.70
C GLU A 21 15.68 32.66 -16.22
N LYS A 22 16.86 33.25 -15.98
CA LYS A 22 17.50 33.21 -14.65
C LYS A 22 16.93 34.20 -13.64
N ASN A 23 16.40 35.35 -14.11
CA ASN A 23 15.98 36.44 -13.23
C ASN A 23 14.48 36.70 -13.32
N LYS A 24 13.72 36.15 -12.36
CA LYS A 24 12.28 36.40 -12.19
C LYS A 24 11.97 36.91 -10.79
N SER A 25 10.99 37.80 -10.69
CA SER A 25 10.54 38.38 -9.43
C SER A 25 9.88 37.32 -8.53
N LYS A 26 9.86 37.57 -7.21
CA LYS A 26 9.15 36.71 -6.25
C LYS A 26 7.66 36.56 -6.59
N SER A 27 7.02 37.64 -7.05
CA SER A 27 5.61 37.63 -7.48
C SER A 27 5.35 36.66 -8.64
N PHE A 28 6.28 36.56 -9.59
CA PHE A 28 6.18 35.59 -10.68
C PHE A 28 6.17 34.15 -10.13
N TRP A 29 7.11 33.81 -9.25
CA TRP A 29 7.19 32.46 -8.66
C TRP A 29 5.95 32.09 -7.86
N LEU A 30 5.40 33.03 -7.10
CA LEU A 30 4.14 32.80 -6.37
C LEU A 30 3.00 32.44 -7.31
N LYS A 31 2.86 33.16 -8.44
CA LYS A 31 1.84 32.85 -9.45
C LYS A 31 2.03 31.47 -10.08
N ILE A 32 3.29 31.07 -10.34
CA ILE A 32 3.61 29.73 -10.86
C ILE A 32 3.27 28.64 -9.84
N ILE A 33 3.60 28.84 -8.57
CA ILE A 33 3.27 27.91 -7.48
C ILE A 33 1.76 27.73 -7.37
N VAL A 34 1.02 28.85 -7.27
CA VAL A 34 -0.45 28.82 -7.16
C VAL A 34 -1.06 28.12 -8.37
N LEU A 35 -0.67 28.52 -9.59
CA LEU A 35 -1.17 27.88 -10.80
C LEU A 35 -0.86 26.39 -10.83
N TYR A 36 0.35 26.01 -10.40
CA TYR A 36 0.77 24.63 -10.43
C TYR A 36 -0.11 23.75 -9.54
N PHE A 37 -0.31 24.19 -8.29
CA PHE A 37 -1.03 23.44 -7.27
C PHE A 37 -2.54 23.55 -7.35
N LEU A 38 -3.10 24.48 -8.15
CA LEU A 38 -4.54 24.53 -8.41
C LEU A 38 -5.06 23.20 -8.99
N VAL A 39 -4.21 22.41 -9.65
CA VAL A 39 -4.56 21.08 -10.15
C VAL A 39 -5.01 20.09 -9.08
N ILE A 40 -4.63 20.31 -7.82
CA ILE A 40 -5.09 19.48 -6.68
C ILE A 40 -6.60 19.62 -6.51
N ILE A 41 -7.15 20.81 -6.78
CA ILE A 41 -8.58 21.06 -6.76
C ILE A 41 -9.21 20.32 -7.93
N SER A 42 -9.76 19.15 -7.62
CA SER A 42 -10.35 18.24 -8.58
C SER A 42 -11.74 17.81 -8.13
N PHE A 43 -12.58 17.51 -9.11
CA PHE A 43 -13.92 17.01 -8.90
C PHE A 43 -13.93 15.51 -9.16
N ASN A 44 -14.48 14.75 -8.22
CA ASN A 44 -14.52 13.31 -8.28
C ASN A 44 -15.91 12.85 -8.74
N LEU A 45 -15.97 12.21 -9.91
CA LEU A 45 -17.15 11.58 -10.49
C LEU A 45 -16.97 10.05 -10.47
N GLY A 46 -16.73 9.49 -9.28
CA GLY A 46 -16.50 8.05 -9.10
C GLY A 46 -15.12 7.60 -9.58
N SER A 47 -15.05 7.02 -10.78
CA SER A 47 -13.78 6.56 -11.37
C SER A 47 -12.99 7.67 -12.06
N ILE A 48 -13.65 8.76 -12.44
CA ILE A 48 -13.04 9.87 -13.19
C ILE A 48 -12.81 11.05 -12.25
N HIS A 49 -11.56 11.53 -12.23
CA HIS A 49 -11.20 12.74 -11.49
C HIS A 49 -10.90 13.85 -12.50
N ILE A 50 -11.61 14.97 -12.42
CA ILE A 50 -11.45 16.12 -13.31
C ILE A 50 -10.71 17.25 -12.58
N PRO A 51 -9.56 17.75 -13.07
CA PRO A 51 -8.80 18.80 -12.40
C PRO A 51 -9.39 20.18 -12.70
N ILE A 52 -10.54 20.51 -12.11
CA ILE A 52 -11.26 21.77 -12.36
C ILE A 52 -10.40 23.00 -12.03
N GLY A 53 -9.56 22.94 -11.00
CA GLY A 53 -8.67 24.03 -10.65
C GLY A 53 -7.66 24.38 -11.76
N LEU A 54 -7.25 23.40 -12.57
CA LEU A 54 -6.40 23.65 -13.76
C LEU A 54 -7.16 24.48 -14.81
N ILE A 55 -8.43 24.16 -15.04
CA ILE A 55 -9.28 24.85 -16.02
C ILE A 55 -9.53 26.29 -15.56
N VAL A 56 -9.99 26.46 -14.32
CA VAL A 56 -10.30 27.77 -13.74
C VAL A 56 -9.03 28.63 -13.59
N GLY A 57 -7.96 28.05 -13.05
CA GLY A 57 -6.67 28.71 -12.87
C GLY A 57 -6.03 29.13 -14.18
N GLY A 58 -6.09 28.25 -15.19
CA GLY A 58 -5.63 28.54 -16.54
C GLY A 58 -6.37 29.72 -17.15
N LEU A 59 -7.70 29.74 -17.07
CA LEU A 59 -8.52 30.84 -17.59
C LEU A 59 -8.24 32.17 -16.89
N ILE A 60 -8.18 32.17 -15.55
CA ILE A 60 -7.92 33.38 -14.77
C ILE A 60 -6.55 33.97 -15.10
N ILE A 61 -5.50 33.14 -15.09
CA ILE A 61 -4.14 33.65 -15.31
C ILE A 61 -3.91 34.03 -16.77
N TYR A 62 -4.51 33.31 -17.72
CA TYR A 62 -4.41 33.66 -19.14
C TYR A 62 -5.11 34.99 -19.45
N LYS A 63 -6.20 35.32 -18.75
CA LYS A 63 -7.02 36.52 -19.00
C LYS A 63 -6.59 37.74 -18.16
N PHE A 64 -6.16 37.55 -16.91
CA PHE A 64 -5.99 38.64 -15.95
C PHE A 64 -4.56 38.84 -15.45
N SER A 65 -3.58 38.08 -15.93
CA SER A 65 -2.21 38.16 -15.43
C SER A 65 -1.22 38.62 -16.50
N ASN A 66 -0.32 39.53 -16.12
CA ASN A 66 0.84 39.96 -16.93
C ASN A 66 1.96 38.89 -16.99
N VAL A 67 1.65 37.63 -16.68
CA VAL A 67 2.62 36.53 -16.76
C VAL A 67 2.79 36.14 -18.21
N ASN A 68 4.04 35.96 -18.65
CA ASN A 68 4.33 35.52 -20.00
C ASN A 68 3.60 34.18 -20.29
N LYS A 69 2.79 34.19 -21.35
CA LYS A 69 1.92 33.08 -21.78
C LYS A 69 2.70 31.78 -21.99
N SER A 70 3.97 31.85 -22.38
CA SER A 70 4.82 30.65 -22.50
C SER A 70 5.03 29.95 -21.17
N PHE A 71 5.24 30.68 -20.07
CA PHE A 71 5.39 30.08 -18.75
C PHE A 71 4.07 29.57 -18.22
N VAL A 72 2.96 30.28 -18.46
CA VAL A 72 1.61 29.78 -18.12
C VAL A 72 1.36 28.44 -18.78
N LYS A 73 1.56 28.34 -20.10
CA LYS A 73 1.41 27.07 -20.84
C LYS A 73 2.30 25.97 -20.27
N LEU A 74 3.56 26.29 -19.99
CA LEU A 74 4.52 25.32 -19.45
C LEU A 74 4.08 24.82 -18.06
N THR A 75 3.65 25.71 -17.17
CA THR A 75 3.09 25.34 -15.87
C THR A 75 1.85 24.47 -16.01
N LEU A 76 0.92 24.81 -16.91
CA LEU A 76 -0.30 24.00 -17.14
C LEU A 76 0.05 22.58 -17.61
N ILE A 77 1.02 22.45 -18.52
CA ILE A 77 1.49 21.13 -19.00
C ILE A 77 2.07 20.33 -17.83
N PHE A 78 2.98 20.91 -17.05
CA PHE A 78 3.58 20.22 -15.90
C PHE A 78 2.56 19.84 -14.84
N SER A 79 1.60 20.71 -14.54
CA SER A 79 0.48 20.41 -13.64
C SER A 79 -0.37 19.26 -14.13
N LEU A 80 -0.73 19.26 -15.42
CA LEU A 80 -1.56 18.21 -16.01
C LEU A 80 -0.81 16.88 -16.00
N THR A 81 0.49 16.89 -16.33
CA THR A 81 1.35 15.72 -16.21
C THR A 81 1.37 15.21 -14.77
N ALA A 82 1.60 16.08 -13.79
CA ALA A 82 1.61 15.69 -12.38
C ALA A 82 0.28 15.06 -11.93
N TYR A 83 -0.83 15.61 -12.41
CA TYR A 83 -2.15 15.07 -12.15
C TYR A 83 -2.36 13.69 -12.77
N ILE A 84 -2.01 13.52 -14.05
CA ILE A 84 -2.13 12.23 -14.74
C ILE A 84 -1.32 11.17 -13.99
N PHE A 85 -0.07 11.47 -13.65
CA PHE A 85 0.76 10.54 -12.92
C PHE A 85 0.21 10.25 -11.52
N ALA A 86 -0.26 11.26 -10.79
CA ALA A 86 -0.74 11.08 -9.42
C ALA A 86 -2.08 10.32 -9.32
N TYR A 87 -2.96 10.44 -10.31
CA TYR A 87 -4.31 9.87 -10.24
C TYR A 87 -4.52 8.63 -11.11
N TYR A 88 -3.81 8.50 -12.22
CA TYR A 88 -4.05 7.43 -13.20
C TYR A 88 -2.87 6.47 -13.39
N VAL A 89 -1.63 6.92 -13.17
CA VAL A 89 -0.44 6.05 -13.35
C VAL A 89 -0.03 5.39 -12.03
N PHE A 90 0.05 6.18 -10.95
CA PHE A 90 0.44 5.68 -9.65
C PHE A 90 -0.78 5.37 -8.77
N PRO A 91 -0.91 4.15 -8.22
CA PRO A 91 -1.98 3.84 -7.29
C PRO A 91 -1.88 4.75 -6.04
N PRO A 92 -3.00 5.01 -5.34
CA PRO A 92 -3.03 5.77 -4.09
C PRO A 92 -2.34 4.98 -2.96
N ILE A 93 -1.01 4.96 -2.99
CA ILE A 93 -0.18 4.37 -1.95
C ILE A 93 0.00 5.45 -0.88
N GLY A 94 -0.53 5.18 0.33
CA GLY A 94 -0.31 6.00 1.52
C GLY A 94 1.19 6.18 1.79
N ILE A 95 1.60 7.26 2.45
CA ILE A 95 3.03 7.47 2.77
C ILE A 95 3.54 6.36 3.69
N ASN A 96 2.68 5.88 4.59
CA ASN A 96 2.89 4.70 5.43
C ASN A 96 3.14 3.43 4.62
N ASN A 97 2.78 3.45 3.33
CA ASN A 97 2.87 2.32 2.43
C ASN A 97 4.08 2.33 1.51
N ILE A 98 4.92 3.37 1.58
CA ILE A 98 6.14 3.50 0.77
C ILE A 98 7.23 2.53 1.25
N LEU A 99 7.16 2.10 2.52
CA LEU A 99 8.09 1.12 3.11
C LEU A 99 7.72 -0.34 2.83
N TYR A 100 6.55 -0.61 2.23
CA TYR A 100 6.17 -1.98 1.88
C TYR A 100 6.97 -2.49 0.70
N SER A 101 7.40 -3.74 0.77
CA SER A 101 8.01 -4.43 -0.37
C SER A 101 6.99 -4.59 -1.50
N LYS A 102 7.47 -4.72 -2.75
CA LYS A 102 6.63 -4.97 -3.93
C LYS A 102 5.65 -6.14 -3.73
N ASN A 103 6.09 -7.19 -3.05
CA ASN A 103 5.28 -8.37 -2.73
C ASN A 103 4.07 -8.04 -1.84
N VAL A 104 4.22 -7.15 -0.86
CA VAL A 104 3.08 -6.72 -0.02
C VAL A 104 2.07 -5.93 -0.83
N VAL A 105 2.51 -5.09 -1.77
CA VAL A 105 1.60 -4.33 -2.65
C VAL A 105 0.84 -5.25 -3.61
N GLU A 106 1.50 -6.26 -4.19
CA GLU A 106 0.84 -7.27 -5.01
C GLU A 106 -0.19 -8.09 -4.21
N ASN A 107 0.14 -8.44 -2.97
CA ASN A 107 -0.73 -9.16 -2.04
C ASN A 107 -1.94 -8.31 -1.60
N ILE A 108 -1.74 -7.02 -1.35
CA ILE A 108 -2.81 -6.03 -1.04
C ILE A 108 -3.86 -5.98 -2.15
N ASN A 109 -3.45 -6.01 -3.41
CA ASN A 109 -4.36 -5.92 -4.56
C ASN A 109 -5.31 -7.12 -4.70
N GLN A 110 -5.09 -8.21 -3.96
CA GLN A 110 -6.00 -9.36 -3.93
C GLN A 110 -7.21 -9.10 -3.02
N PHE A 111 -7.12 -8.13 -2.11
CA PHE A 111 -8.17 -7.82 -1.15
C PHE A 111 -9.15 -6.78 -1.72
N LYS A 112 -10.44 -7.12 -1.68
CA LYS A 112 -11.53 -6.18 -1.95
C LYS A 112 -11.63 -5.12 -0.86
N ILE A 113 -11.50 -5.58 0.39
CA ILE A 113 -11.58 -4.76 1.59
C ILE A 113 -10.40 -5.13 2.47
N ILE A 114 -9.66 -4.13 2.93
CA ILE A 114 -8.54 -4.30 3.84
C ILE A 114 -8.94 -3.70 5.18
N ASN A 115 -8.91 -4.53 6.22
CA ASN A 115 -9.20 -4.11 7.59
C ASN A 115 -7.92 -3.62 8.27
N SER A 116 -6.80 -4.33 8.08
CA SER A 116 -5.51 -3.94 8.63
C SER A 116 -4.35 -4.55 7.85
N ILE A 117 -3.20 -3.86 7.89
CA ILE A 117 -1.91 -4.36 7.42
C ILE A 117 -0.94 -4.17 8.57
N ASN A 118 -0.40 -5.28 9.07
CA ASN A 118 0.57 -5.28 10.15
C ASN A 118 1.92 -5.73 9.60
N ILE A 119 2.98 -4.99 9.90
CA ILE A 119 4.37 -5.35 9.58
C ILE A 119 5.09 -5.53 10.89
N TYR A 120 5.95 -6.55 10.94
CA TYR A 120 6.80 -6.77 12.09
C TYR A 120 8.27 -6.92 11.66
N SER A 121 9.17 -6.61 12.58
CA SER A 121 10.57 -7.03 12.55
C SER A 121 10.75 -8.34 13.31
N GLU A 122 11.95 -8.93 13.23
CA GLU A 122 12.28 -10.16 13.97
C GLU A 122 12.28 -9.91 15.49
N GLU A 123 12.65 -8.71 15.91
CA GLU A 123 12.83 -8.31 17.30
C GLU A 123 11.53 -7.88 17.99
N ASP A 124 10.43 -7.74 17.22
CA ASP A 124 9.18 -7.24 17.77
C ASP A 124 8.64 -8.16 18.90
N PRO A 125 8.05 -7.60 19.98
CA PRO A 125 7.58 -8.39 21.12
C PRO A 125 6.58 -9.49 20.76
N ILE A 126 5.82 -9.29 19.69
CA ILE A 126 4.88 -10.29 19.18
C ILE A 126 5.59 -11.57 18.75
N GLN A 127 6.81 -11.49 18.22
CA GLN A 127 7.56 -12.66 17.77
C GLN A 127 7.88 -13.57 18.95
N LYS A 128 8.24 -13.00 20.11
CA LYS A 128 8.47 -13.79 21.34
C LYS A 128 7.19 -14.51 21.77
N LYS A 129 6.04 -13.85 21.71
CA LYS A 129 4.74 -14.45 22.03
C LYS A 129 4.41 -15.60 21.06
N LEU A 130 4.58 -15.40 19.75
CA LEU A 130 4.29 -16.42 18.75
C LEU A 130 5.27 -17.60 18.81
N ARG A 131 6.56 -17.34 19.04
CA ARG A 131 7.60 -18.37 19.21
C ARG A 131 7.40 -19.22 20.47
N ASN A 132 6.61 -18.79 21.45
CA ASN A 132 6.26 -19.68 22.58
C ASN A 132 5.53 -20.94 22.13
N PHE A 133 4.85 -20.90 20.98
CA PHE A 133 4.16 -22.05 20.38
C PHE A 133 5.02 -22.79 19.35
N TYR A 134 6.25 -22.34 19.12
CA TYR A 134 7.21 -22.98 18.21
C TYR A 134 7.47 -24.41 18.65
N ASP A 135 7.43 -25.31 17.68
CA ASP A 135 7.88 -26.68 17.82
C ASP A 135 8.57 -27.12 16.53
N LYS A 136 9.75 -27.73 16.66
CA LYS A 136 10.54 -28.23 15.53
C LYS A 136 9.91 -29.44 14.85
N GLU A 137 9.00 -30.14 15.53
CA GLU A 137 8.32 -31.32 14.99
C GLU A 137 7.20 -30.96 14.00
N THR A 138 6.78 -29.69 13.94
CA THR A 138 5.69 -29.20 13.09
C THR A 138 6.12 -27.97 12.30
N ASP A 139 5.39 -27.59 11.25
CA ASP A 139 5.64 -26.34 10.51
C ASP A 139 5.51 -25.13 11.47
N PRO A 140 6.61 -24.48 11.87
CA PRO A 140 6.56 -23.47 12.93
C PRO A 140 5.80 -22.23 12.47
N SER A 141 5.92 -21.88 11.19
CA SER A 141 5.27 -20.71 10.60
C SER A 141 3.75 -20.87 10.61
N LEU A 142 3.25 -22.07 10.30
CA LEU A 142 1.82 -22.36 10.39
C LEU A 142 1.29 -22.21 11.83
N VAL A 143 2.01 -22.77 12.81
CA VAL A 143 1.60 -22.68 14.22
C VAL A 143 1.61 -21.23 14.72
N MET A 144 2.61 -20.46 14.32
CA MET A 144 2.68 -19.02 14.61
C MET A 144 1.52 -18.26 13.98
N LEU A 145 1.13 -18.58 12.73
CA LEU A 145 -0.05 -17.97 12.10
C LEU A 145 -1.33 -18.28 12.87
N LEU A 146 -1.54 -19.53 13.25
CA LEU A 146 -2.72 -19.93 14.01
C LEU A 146 -2.77 -19.19 15.35
N ALA A 147 -1.66 -19.13 16.07
CA ALA A 147 -1.57 -18.38 17.32
C ALA A 147 -1.90 -16.89 17.13
N TYR A 148 -1.41 -16.27 16.06
CA TYR A 148 -1.70 -14.89 15.71
C TYR A 148 -3.20 -14.66 15.46
N VAL A 149 -3.81 -15.49 14.61
CA VAL A 149 -5.22 -15.35 14.23
C VAL A 149 -6.14 -15.57 15.43
N LEU A 150 -5.85 -16.55 16.29
CA LEU A 150 -6.64 -16.79 17.49
C LEU A 150 -6.56 -15.64 18.49
N ASP A 151 -5.37 -15.04 18.64
CA ASP A 151 -5.19 -13.85 19.47
C ASP A 151 -6.01 -12.66 18.93
N ASP A 152 -5.95 -12.40 17.62
CA ASP A 152 -6.74 -11.35 16.94
C ASP A 152 -8.26 -11.59 17.06
N LYS A 153 -8.69 -12.86 17.16
CA LYS A 153 -10.09 -13.25 17.38
C LYS A 153 -10.49 -13.37 18.86
N ASN A 154 -9.59 -13.07 19.80
CA ASN A 154 -9.78 -13.28 21.23
C ASN A 154 -10.20 -14.71 21.61
N VAL A 155 -9.71 -15.72 20.86
CA VAL A 155 -9.94 -17.13 21.15
C VAL A 155 -8.78 -17.69 21.95
N SER A 156 -9.05 -18.21 23.14
CA SER A 156 -8.01 -18.78 24.00
C SER A 156 -7.45 -20.08 23.42
N ILE A 157 -6.12 -20.18 23.36
CA ILE A 157 -5.42 -21.40 22.96
C ILE A 157 -5.46 -22.38 24.12
N LYS A 158 -6.16 -23.52 23.94
CA LYS A 158 -6.32 -24.55 24.99
C LYS A 158 -4.98 -25.11 25.44
N ASN A 159 -4.15 -25.53 24.48
CA ASN A 159 -2.77 -25.98 24.68
C ASN A 159 -2.04 -26.07 23.32
N LYS A 160 -0.73 -26.37 23.34
CA LYS A 160 0.09 -26.48 22.13
C LYS A 160 -0.34 -27.61 21.19
N GLN A 161 -0.82 -28.73 21.73
CA GLN A 161 -1.21 -29.90 20.95
C GLN A 161 -2.50 -29.64 20.18
N TRP A 162 -3.50 -29.07 20.86
CA TRP A 162 -4.75 -28.61 20.27
C TRP A 162 -4.51 -27.63 19.12
N LEU A 163 -3.62 -26.65 19.31
CA LEU A 163 -3.27 -25.67 18.27
C LEU A 163 -2.73 -26.32 17.00
N LYS A 164 -1.95 -27.40 17.13
CA LYS A 164 -1.30 -28.11 16.02
C LYS A 164 -2.27 -29.00 15.25
N TYR A 165 -3.09 -29.77 15.96
CA TYR A 165 -3.81 -30.90 15.37
C TYR A 165 -5.32 -30.67 15.27
N GLU A 166 -5.92 -29.94 16.21
CA GLU A 166 -7.38 -29.90 16.38
C GLU A 166 -7.97 -28.55 15.95
N ALA A 167 -7.28 -27.45 16.23
CA ALA A 167 -7.78 -26.08 16.03
C ALA A 167 -8.28 -25.82 14.61
N ARG A 168 -7.61 -26.38 13.59
CA ARG A 168 -8.01 -26.21 12.19
C ARG A 168 -9.37 -26.86 11.89
N GLN A 169 -9.62 -28.04 12.43
CA GLN A 169 -10.87 -28.77 12.21
C GLN A 169 -11.99 -28.20 13.07
N GLU A 170 -11.74 -27.97 14.36
CA GLU A 170 -12.74 -27.44 15.29
C GLU A 170 -13.26 -26.05 14.89
N LEU A 171 -12.41 -25.23 14.27
CA LEU A 171 -12.75 -23.85 13.87
C LEU A 171 -13.02 -23.70 12.37
N ASP A 172 -13.08 -24.79 11.62
CA ASP A 172 -13.27 -24.82 10.15
C ASP A 172 -12.32 -23.86 9.40
N LEU A 173 -11.03 -23.90 9.75
CA LEU A 173 -10.02 -23.02 9.16
C LEU A 173 -9.54 -23.56 7.82
N LYS A 174 -9.74 -22.79 6.76
CA LYS A 174 -9.22 -23.11 5.43
C LYS A 174 -7.89 -22.42 5.24
N ILE A 175 -6.84 -23.18 4.92
CA ILE A 175 -5.48 -22.67 4.82
C ILE A 175 -4.84 -23.17 3.53
N ALA A 176 -4.14 -22.27 2.85
CA ALA A 176 -3.21 -22.60 1.78
C ALA A 176 -1.82 -22.05 2.09
N GLN A 177 -0.81 -22.69 1.52
CA GLN A 177 0.59 -22.34 1.69
C GLN A 177 1.26 -22.16 0.32
N LYS A 178 2.16 -21.19 0.23
CA LYS A 178 3.11 -21.04 -0.88
C LYS A 178 4.51 -20.87 -0.31
N ILE A 179 5.40 -21.78 -0.69
CA ILE A 179 6.82 -21.65 -0.41
C ILE A 179 7.42 -20.91 -1.60
N GLU A 180 7.88 -19.67 -1.38
CA GLU A 180 8.55 -18.89 -2.43
C GLU A 180 10.05 -19.19 -2.46
N SER A 181 10.65 -19.40 -1.29
CA SER A 181 12.05 -19.79 -1.15
C SER A 181 12.28 -20.52 0.18
N ASN A 182 13.49 -21.06 0.39
CA ASN A 182 13.88 -21.66 1.67
C ASN A 182 13.76 -20.69 2.86
N ASN A 183 13.70 -19.38 2.60
CA ASN A 183 13.63 -18.34 3.60
C ASN A 183 12.31 -17.57 3.60
N THR A 184 11.38 -17.85 2.68
CA THR A 184 10.12 -17.12 2.59
C THR A 184 8.95 -18.05 2.34
N VAL A 185 7.95 -17.98 3.23
CA VAL A 185 6.72 -18.76 3.14
C VAL A 185 5.52 -17.84 3.29
N TYR A 186 4.53 -17.99 2.44
CA TYR A 186 3.25 -17.31 2.54
C TYR A 186 2.17 -18.29 2.96
N TYR A 187 1.24 -17.78 3.76
CA TYR A 187 0.05 -18.48 4.15
C TYR A 187 -1.16 -17.62 3.89
N TYR A 188 -2.18 -18.22 3.29
CA TYR A 188 -3.50 -17.65 3.23
C TYR A 188 -4.40 -18.47 4.15
N LEU A 189 -5.15 -17.80 5.02
CA LEU A 189 -6.07 -18.41 5.97
C LEU A 189 -7.42 -17.71 5.89
N LYS A 190 -8.48 -18.50 5.73
CA LYS A 190 -9.86 -18.04 5.83
C LYS A 190 -10.47 -18.54 7.13
N TYR A 191 -10.92 -17.60 7.94
CA TYR A 191 -11.63 -17.87 9.19
C TYR A 191 -13.12 -18.11 8.93
N ASN A 192 -13.80 -18.79 9.86
CA ASN A 192 -15.21 -19.19 9.70
C ASN A 192 -16.19 -18.00 9.55
N ASP A 193 -15.86 -16.84 10.12
CA ASP A 193 -16.61 -15.60 9.99
C ASP A 193 -16.41 -14.87 8.65
N GLY A 194 -15.65 -15.47 7.73
CA GLY A 194 -15.34 -14.92 6.42
C GLY A 194 -14.25 -13.85 6.43
N THR A 195 -13.48 -13.72 7.52
CA THR A 195 -12.25 -12.92 7.53
C THR A 195 -11.10 -13.68 6.86
N ASP A 196 -10.41 -12.99 5.97
CA ASP A 196 -9.25 -13.48 5.25
C ASP A 196 -7.96 -12.91 5.84
N TYR A 197 -6.96 -13.76 5.98
CA TYR A 197 -5.61 -13.43 6.43
C TYR A 197 -4.62 -13.88 5.35
N LEU A 198 -3.70 -12.99 4.98
CA LEU A 198 -2.56 -13.32 4.15
C LEU A 198 -1.30 -12.94 4.93
N ALA A 199 -0.50 -13.93 5.28
CA ALA A 199 0.68 -13.77 6.13
C ALA A 199 1.95 -14.15 5.36
N GLU A 200 2.99 -13.34 5.49
CA GLU A 200 4.34 -13.62 5.02
C GLU A 200 5.22 -13.95 6.22
N PHE A 201 5.94 -15.06 6.14
CA PHE A 201 6.98 -15.46 7.08
C PHE A 201 8.33 -15.40 6.40
N LYS A 202 9.32 -14.86 7.12
CA LYS A 202 10.72 -14.87 6.70
C LYS A 202 11.58 -15.63 7.68
N LYS A 203 12.61 -16.29 7.17
CA LYS A 203 13.62 -16.99 7.95
C LYS A 203 14.86 -16.13 8.11
N GLU A 204 15.25 -15.87 9.34
CA GLU A 204 16.46 -15.14 9.72
C GLU A 204 17.09 -15.87 10.91
N ASN A 205 18.41 -15.99 10.94
CA ASN A 205 19.14 -16.71 12.00
C ASN A 205 18.61 -18.13 12.32
N SER A 206 18.11 -18.84 11.30
CA SER A 206 17.53 -20.20 11.35
C SER A 206 16.08 -20.32 11.83
N ASP A 207 15.45 -19.24 12.29
CA ASP A 207 14.05 -19.24 12.73
C ASP A 207 13.16 -18.41 11.82
N PHE A 208 11.92 -18.87 11.66
CA PHE A 208 10.90 -18.07 11.00
C PHE A 208 10.35 -17.00 11.94
N TYR A 209 10.08 -15.82 11.40
CA TYR A 209 9.32 -14.76 12.05
C TYR A 209 8.20 -14.28 11.14
N LEU A 210 7.13 -13.79 11.74
CA LEU A 210 5.99 -13.24 11.03
C LEU A 210 6.39 -11.86 10.48
N LYS A 211 6.59 -11.72 9.17
CA LYS A 211 7.03 -10.45 8.57
C LYS A 211 5.88 -9.48 8.38
N ASN A 212 4.76 -9.97 7.85
CA ASN A 212 3.57 -9.17 7.68
C ASN A 212 2.30 -10.02 7.72
N VAL A 213 1.19 -9.37 8.06
CA VAL A 213 -0.16 -9.92 7.96
C VAL A 213 -1.09 -8.86 7.38
N ILE A 214 -1.78 -9.23 6.30
CA ILE A 214 -2.89 -8.49 5.74
C ILE A 214 -4.17 -9.17 6.18
N LYS A 215 -5.09 -8.41 6.78
CA LYS A 215 -6.41 -8.87 7.23
C LYS A 215 -7.48 -8.14 6.44
N GLY A 216 -8.48 -8.86 5.95
CA GLY A 216 -9.56 -8.25 5.19
C GLY A 216 -10.54 -9.25 4.60
N LYS A 217 -11.04 -8.94 3.40
CA LYS A 217 -11.84 -9.82 2.55
C LYS A 217 -11.29 -9.85 1.13
N ILE A 218 -11.01 -11.02 0.60
CA ILE A 218 -10.50 -11.22 -0.76
C ILE A 218 -11.64 -11.16 -1.78
N GLU A 219 -11.36 -10.60 -2.97
CA GLU A 219 -12.37 -10.31 -3.99
C GLU A 219 -12.84 -11.55 -4.77
N PHE A 220 -12.17 -12.69 -4.63
CA PHE A 220 -12.39 -13.86 -5.47
C PHE A 220 -13.10 -15.01 -4.76
N ASN A 221 -14.07 -15.63 -5.44
CA ASN A 221 -14.59 -16.97 -5.10
C ASN A 221 -13.64 -18.08 -5.61
N LYS A 222 -12.33 -17.83 -5.59
CA LYS A 222 -11.36 -18.88 -5.92
C LYS A 222 -11.25 -19.84 -4.74
N PRO A 223 -11.18 -21.16 -4.98
CA PRO A 223 -10.92 -22.10 -3.90
C PRO A 223 -9.53 -21.83 -3.32
N VAL A 224 -9.38 -22.14 -2.03
CA VAL A 224 -8.28 -21.68 -1.17
C VAL A 224 -6.89 -22.08 -1.69
N ASP A 225 -6.82 -23.21 -2.36
CA ASP A 225 -5.66 -23.77 -3.05
C ASP A 225 -5.19 -22.97 -4.28
N GLN A 226 -6.03 -22.09 -4.85
CA GLN A 226 -5.72 -21.33 -6.07
C GLN A 226 -5.21 -19.90 -5.82
N TYR A 227 -5.11 -19.43 -4.58
CA TYR A 227 -4.69 -18.05 -4.28
C TYR A 227 -3.23 -17.74 -4.63
N PHE A 228 -2.41 -18.76 -4.81
CA PHE A 228 -0.96 -18.63 -4.99
C PHE A 228 -0.47 -18.87 -6.42
N TRP A 229 -1.36 -19.35 -7.29
CA TRP A 229 -1.09 -19.76 -8.67
C TRP A 229 -1.86 -18.85 -9.64
N ASN A 230 -1.27 -17.69 -9.92
CA ASN A 230 -1.61 -16.83 -11.06
C ASN A 230 -0.31 -16.42 -11.72
#